data_AF-A0A7K0TF61-F1
#
_entry.id   AF-A0A7K0TF61-F1
#
_cell.length_a   1.000
_cell.length_b   1.000
_cell.length_c   1.000
_cell.angle_alpha   90.00
_cell.angle_beta   90.00
_cell.angle_gamma   90.00
#
_symmetry.space_group_name_H-M   'P 1'
#
loop_
_entity.id
_entity.type
_entity.pdbx_description
1 polymer ?
#
loop_
_entity_poly.entity_id
_entity_poly.type
_entity_poly.pdbx_seq_one_letter_code
_entity_poly.pdbx_strand_id
1 'polypeptide(L)'
;MRKPITTQSLRRTNVLAGTLHLAQMIAVLALSNDFALPITATYMSGPPGSSFAAPVVLFSTPVGLTVAIFLGLSALAHFIVASPQFFGRYSAGIAAQRNYFRWVEYAISSSVMIVLIAQVTGVAEISSIISIFGVNASMILFGW
;
A
#
# COMPACT_ATOMS: atom_id res chain seq x y z
N MET A 1 17.62 -30.71 1.78
CA MET A 1 16.19 -31.03 1.56
C MET A 1 15.36 -29.79 1.91
N ARG A 2 14.41 -29.37 1.06
CA ARG A 2 13.53 -28.24 1.38
C ARG A 2 12.53 -28.67 2.46
N LYS A 3 12.30 -27.85 3.48
CA LYS A 3 11.27 -28.13 4.50
C LYS A 3 9.90 -28.27 3.81
N PRO A 4 9.10 -29.30 4.16
CA PRO A 4 7.76 -29.45 3.60
C PRO A 4 6.89 -28.26 4.00
N ILE A 5 6.16 -27.70 3.03
CA ILE A 5 5.20 -26.61 3.27
C ILE A 5 3.93 -27.25 3.83
N THR A 6 3.66 -27.00 5.11
CA THR A 6 2.41 -27.40 5.77
C THR A 6 1.51 -26.19 6.01
N THR A 7 0.21 -26.40 6.12
CA THR A 7 -0.74 -25.33 6.50
C THR A 7 -0.32 -24.66 7.82
N GLN A 8 0.09 -25.44 8.82
CA GLN A 8 0.58 -24.90 10.08
C GLN A 8 1.84 -24.03 9.90
N SER A 9 2.76 -24.43 9.02
CA SER A 9 3.93 -23.60 8.70
C SER A 9 3.53 -22.29 8.04
N LEU A 10 2.55 -22.29 7.12
CA LEU A 10 2.03 -21.07 6.49
C LEU A 10 1.38 -20.14 7.51
N ARG A 11 0.60 -20.68 8.46
CA ARG A 11 0.00 -19.88 9.53
C ARG A 11 1.08 -19.20 10.37
N ARG A 12 2.08 -19.95 10.80
CA ARG A 12 3.19 -19.43 11.60
C ARG A 12 3.96 -18.35 10.84
N THR A 13 4.24 -18.56 9.56
CA THR A 13 4.93 -17.56 8.72
C THR A 13 4.11 -16.28 8.60
N ASN A 14 2.79 -16.34 8.41
CA ASN A 14 1.95 -15.15 8.37
C ASN A 14 1.96 -14.41 9.71
N VAL A 15 1.87 -15.10 10.84
CA VAL A 15 1.97 -14.44 12.17
C VAL A 15 3.30 -13.73 12.35
N LEU A 16 4.41 -14.38 11.98
CA LEU A 16 5.75 -13.78 12.09
C LEU A 16 5.90 -12.56 11.17
N ALA A 17 5.47 -12.66 9.91
CA ALA A 17 5.50 -11.56 8.96
C ALA A 17 4.62 -10.38 9.45
N GLY A 18 3.39 -10.65 9.89
CA GLY A 18 2.49 -9.63 10.43
C GLY A 18 3.07 -8.93 11.65
N THR A 19 3.73 -9.69 12.54
CA THR A 19 4.41 -9.12 13.73
C THR A 19 5.59 -8.23 13.34
N LEU A 20 6.38 -8.63 12.34
CA LEU A 20 7.50 -7.83 11.85
C LEU A 20 7.01 -6.52 11.24
N HIS A 21 5.99 -6.56 10.38
CA HIS A 21 5.37 -5.37 9.81
C HIS A 21 4.81 -4.45 10.88
N LEU A 22 4.12 -5.00 11.89
CA LEU A 22 3.58 -4.24 13.00
C LEU A 22 4.69 -3.56 13.82
N ALA A 23 5.78 -4.28 14.12
CA ALA A 23 6.92 -3.72 14.84
C ALA A 23 7.57 -2.58 14.04
N GLN A 24 7.71 -2.74 12.72
CA GLN A 24 8.22 -1.68 11.84
C GLN A 24 7.27 -0.48 11.79
N MET A 25 5.96 -0.70 11.71
CA MET A 25 4.95 0.36 11.76
C MET A 25 5.09 1.18 13.05
N ILE A 26 5.17 0.51 14.20
CA ILE A 26 5.36 1.17 15.51
C ILE A 26 6.67 1.95 15.54
N ALA A 27 7.77 1.37 15.06
CA ALA A 27 9.06 2.03 15.01
C ALA A 27 9.02 3.30 14.14
N VAL A 28 8.40 3.23 12.95
CA VAL A 28 8.23 4.40 12.07
C VAL A 28 7.41 5.47 12.77
N LEU A 29 6.25 5.13 13.35
CA LEU A 29 5.39 6.10 14.05
C LEU A 29 6.09 6.76 15.25
N ALA A 30 6.94 6.01 15.98
CA ALA A 30 7.63 6.53 17.14
C ALA A 30 8.87 7.37 16.80
N LEU A 31 9.51 7.14 15.65
CA LEU A 31 10.81 7.70 15.30
C LEU A 31 10.77 8.70 14.12
N SER A 32 9.68 8.76 13.35
CA SER A 32 9.55 9.70 12.24
C SER A 32 9.31 11.13 12.72
N ASN A 33 9.74 12.11 11.92
CA ASN A 33 9.37 13.52 12.09
C ASN A 33 8.09 13.85 11.29
N ASP A 34 7.75 15.13 11.27
CA ASP A 34 6.60 15.72 10.58
C ASP A 34 6.83 16.03 9.09
N PHE A 35 7.85 15.42 8.47
CA PHE A 35 8.13 15.64 7.05
C PHE A 35 6.92 15.30 6.18
N ALA A 36 6.54 16.24 5.32
CA ALA A 36 5.39 16.11 4.44
C ALA A 36 5.69 16.61 3.02
N LEU A 37 5.05 15.95 2.04
CA LEU A 37 5.19 16.28 0.62
C LEU A 37 3.89 16.89 0.10
N PRO A 38 3.94 18.00 -0.67
CA PRO A 38 2.74 18.68 -1.13
C PRO A 38 2.00 17.84 -2.19
N ILE A 39 0.68 17.91 -2.14
CA ILE A 39 -0.21 17.47 -3.22
C ILE A 39 -0.84 18.73 -3.80
N THR A 40 -0.65 18.94 -5.10
CA THR A 40 -1.02 20.17 -5.79
C THR A 40 -2.08 19.93 -6.86
N ALA A 41 -2.79 20.99 -7.21
CA ALA A 41 -3.56 21.06 -8.45
C ALA A 41 -3.19 22.32 -9.23
N THR A 42 -3.20 22.20 -10.55
CA THR A 42 -2.95 23.32 -11.48
C THR A 42 -4.22 23.56 -12.27
N TYR A 43 -4.89 24.68 -12.01
CA TYR A 43 -6.14 25.03 -12.65
C TYR A 43 -5.93 25.95 -13.84
N MET A 44 -6.85 25.88 -14.80
CA MET A 44 -6.90 26.84 -15.90
C MET A 44 -7.26 28.23 -15.38
N SER A 45 -6.53 29.25 -15.83
CA SER A 45 -6.82 30.66 -15.54
C SER A 45 -7.57 31.38 -16.67
N GLY A 46 -7.95 30.66 -17.71
CA GLY A 46 -8.69 31.15 -18.88
C GLY A 46 -9.33 30.02 -19.67
N PRO A 47 -9.79 30.26 -20.92
CA PRO A 47 -10.38 29.22 -21.77
C PRO A 47 -9.41 28.03 -22.01
N PRO A 48 -9.92 26.80 -22.25
CA PRO A 48 -9.13 25.64 -22.66
C PRO A 48 -8.10 25.97 -23.76
N GLY A 49 -6.83 25.63 -23.52
CA GLY A 49 -5.71 25.92 -24.42
C GLY A 49 -5.02 27.27 -24.23
N SER A 50 -5.40 28.07 -23.23
CA SER A 50 -4.75 29.37 -22.93
C SER A 50 -3.67 29.28 -21.84
N SER A 51 -3.95 29.77 -20.62
CA SER A 51 -3.01 29.86 -19.50
C SER A 51 -3.44 29.01 -18.31
N PHE A 52 -2.46 28.68 -17.47
CA PHE A 52 -2.65 28.00 -16.19
C PHE A 52 -2.28 28.95 -15.05
N ALA A 53 -3.03 28.87 -13.95
CA ALA A 53 -2.65 29.48 -12.69
C ALA A 53 -1.41 28.77 -12.12
N ALA A 54 -0.72 29.42 -11.18
CA ALA A 54 0.31 28.75 -10.39
C ALA A 54 -0.30 27.55 -9.63
N PRO A 55 0.44 26.44 -9.44
CA PRO A 55 -0.05 25.30 -8.68
C PRO A 55 -0.45 25.69 -7.27
N VAL A 56 -1.60 25.22 -6.80
CA VAL A 56 -2.03 25.38 -5.41
C VAL A 56 -1.85 24.08 -4.65
N VAL A 57 -1.36 24.16 -3.41
CA VAL A 57 -1.28 23.00 -2.52
C VAL A 57 -2.69 22.73 -1.97
N LEU A 58 -3.22 21.54 -2.25
CA LEU A 58 -4.51 21.10 -1.74
C LEU A 58 -4.38 20.56 -0.31
N PHE A 59 -3.39 19.71 -0.10
CA PHE A 59 -3.02 19.11 1.18
C PHE A 59 -1.60 18.57 1.08
N SER A 60 -1.05 18.05 2.19
CA SER A 60 0.29 17.46 2.21
C SER A 60 0.22 16.02 2.71
N THR A 61 1.02 15.14 2.12
CA THR A 61 1.20 13.75 2.53
C THR A 61 2.19 13.69 3.69
N PRO A 62 1.77 13.37 4.93
CA PRO A 62 2.70 13.12 6.03
C PRO A 62 3.44 11.80 5.79
N VAL A 63 4.72 11.87 5.38
CA VAL A 63 5.45 10.72 4.84
C VAL A 63 5.59 9.61 5.89
N GLY A 64 5.94 9.94 7.14
CA GLY A 64 6.05 8.96 8.22
C GLY A 64 4.75 8.19 8.45
N LEU A 65 3.62 8.90 8.46
CA LEU A 65 2.30 8.28 8.61
C LEU A 65 1.93 7.40 7.40
N THR A 66 2.18 7.86 6.18
CA THR A 66 1.88 7.09 4.96
C THR A 66 2.75 5.83 4.85
N VAL A 67 4.01 5.88 5.31
CA VAL A 67 4.86 4.70 5.43
C VAL A 67 4.28 3.71 6.44
N ALA A 68 3.86 4.20 7.61
CA ALA A 68 3.21 3.39 8.63
C ALA A 68 1.90 2.75 8.10
N ILE A 69 1.13 3.44 7.25
CA ILE A 69 -0.10 2.91 6.64
C ILE A 69 0.19 1.64 5.82
N PHE A 70 1.15 1.66 4.89
CA PHE A 70 1.38 0.46 4.06
C PHE A 70 1.93 -0.71 4.89
N LEU A 71 2.77 -0.44 5.91
CA LEU A 71 3.22 -1.46 6.86
C LEU A 71 2.05 -2.04 7.67
N GLY A 72 1.15 -1.19 8.15
CA GLY A 72 -0.05 -1.57 8.88
C GLY A 72 -1.02 -2.40 8.04
N LEU A 73 -1.21 -2.06 6.77
CA LEU A 73 -2.02 -2.83 5.83
C LEU A 73 -1.48 -4.26 5.65
N SER A 74 -0.17 -4.41 5.45
CA SER A 74 0.47 -5.73 5.35
C SER A 74 0.37 -6.50 6.68
N ALA A 75 0.59 -5.84 7.82
CA ALA A 75 0.43 -6.45 9.15
C ALA A 75 -1.00 -6.99 9.35
N LEU A 76 -2.00 -6.15 9.05
CA LEU A 76 -3.41 -6.49 9.15
C LEU A 76 -3.77 -7.69 8.27
N ALA A 77 -3.38 -7.68 6.99
CA ALA A 77 -3.66 -8.78 6.08
C ALA A 77 -3.05 -10.10 6.55
N HIS A 78 -1.82 -10.07 7.05
CA HIS A 78 -1.17 -11.24 7.64
C HIS A 78 -1.91 -11.79 8.86
N PHE A 79 -2.37 -10.92 9.76
CA PHE A 79 -3.15 -11.36 10.91
C PHE A 79 -4.55 -11.86 10.52
N ILE A 80 -5.19 -11.23 9.53
CA ILE A 80 -6.46 -11.72 8.97
C ILE A 80 -6.27 -13.14 8.45
N VAL A 81 -5.31 -13.39 7.56
CA VAL A 81 -5.15 -14.74 6.98
C VAL A 81 -4.71 -15.76 8.02
N ALA A 82 -3.99 -15.36 9.08
CA ALA A 82 -3.61 -16.27 10.17
C ALA A 82 -4.73 -16.51 11.21
N SER A 83 -5.80 -15.72 11.18
CA SER A 83 -6.91 -15.80 12.14
C SER A 83 -7.74 -17.08 11.96
N PRO A 84 -8.34 -17.62 13.03
CA PRO A 84 -9.19 -18.80 12.92
C PRO A 84 -10.34 -18.66 11.91
N GLN A 85 -10.90 -17.45 11.78
CA GLN A 85 -12.04 -17.17 10.92
C GLN A 85 -11.71 -17.25 9.42
N PHE A 86 -10.51 -16.83 9.01
CA PHE A 86 -10.14 -16.73 7.59
C PHE A 86 -9.08 -17.75 7.16
N PHE A 87 -8.33 -18.35 8.09
CA PHE A 87 -7.24 -19.29 7.76
C PHE A 87 -7.71 -20.50 6.95
N GLY A 88 -8.93 -21.00 7.21
CA GLY A 88 -9.53 -22.07 6.41
C GLY A 88 -9.66 -21.68 4.93
N ARG A 89 -10.25 -20.52 4.64
CA ARG A 89 -10.41 -19.98 3.27
C ARG A 89 -9.05 -19.71 2.61
N TYR A 90 -8.11 -19.13 3.35
CA TYR A 90 -6.75 -18.88 2.87
C TYR A 90 -6.06 -20.19 2.46
N SER A 91 -6.05 -21.21 3.33
CA SER A 91 -5.38 -22.48 3.06
C SER A 91 -6.00 -23.25 1.88
N ALA A 92 -7.33 -23.23 1.75
CA ALA A 92 -8.03 -23.80 0.60
C ALA A 92 -7.66 -23.09 -0.72
N GLY A 93 -7.56 -21.75 -0.68
CA GLY A 93 -7.09 -20.96 -1.82
C GLY A 93 -5.68 -21.35 -2.25
N ILE A 94 -4.75 -21.47 -1.28
CA ILE A 94 -3.36 -21.88 -1.57
C ILE A 94 -3.30 -23.29 -2.15
N ALA A 95 -4.11 -24.23 -1.65
CA ALA A 95 -4.21 -25.57 -2.24
C ALA A 95 -4.67 -25.53 -3.71
N ALA A 96 -5.54 -24.57 -4.04
CA ALA A 96 -5.99 -24.29 -5.41
C ALA A 96 -5.04 -23.36 -6.21
N GLN A 97 -3.81 -23.11 -5.73
CA GLN A 97 -2.81 -22.23 -6.35
C GLN A 97 -3.27 -20.77 -6.47
N ARG A 98 -4.07 -20.28 -5.51
CA ARG A 98 -4.60 -18.90 -5.50
C ARG A 98 -4.38 -18.23 -4.14
N ASN A 99 -4.18 -16.91 -4.15
CA ASN A 99 -4.08 -16.14 -2.92
C ASN A 99 -4.81 -14.79 -3.03
N TYR A 100 -6.13 -14.83 -2.92
CA TYR A 100 -6.99 -13.65 -3.04
C TYR A 100 -6.69 -12.55 -2.01
N PHE A 101 -6.35 -12.95 -0.78
CA PHE A 101 -6.01 -12.00 0.28
C PHE A 101 -4.77 -11.16 -0.07
N ARG A 102 -3.79 -11.76 -0.75
CA ARG A 102 -2.60 -11.05 -1.23
C ARG A 102 -2.97 -9.98 -2.24
N TRP A 103 -3.83 -10.31 -3.20
CA TRP A 103 -4.19 -9.36 -4.26
C TRP A 103 -5.00 -8.17 -3.73
N VAL A 104 -5.93 -8.42 -2.79
CA VAL A 104 -6.66 -7.35 -2.11
C VAL A 104 -5.72 -6.43 -1.34
N GLU A 105 -4.77 -6.99 -0.58
CA GLU A 105 -3.83 -6.17 0.18
C GLU A 105 -2.88 -5.41 -0.74
N TYR A 106 -2.24 -6.07 -1.71
CA TYR A 106 -1.28 -5.44 -2.62
C TYR A 106 -1.92 -4.35 -3.47
N ALA A 107 -3.18 -4.48 -3.87
CA ALA A 107 -3.86 -3.46 -4.67
C ALA A 107 -3.93 -2.12 -3.93
N ILE A 108 -3.84 -2.14 -2.60
CA ILE A 108 -3.84 -0.94 -1.75
C ILE A 108 -2.41 -0.63 -1.28
N SER A 109 -1.73 -1.55 -0.60
CA SER A 109 -0.43 -1.28 0.05
C SER A 109 0.65 -0.90 -0.96
N SER A 110 0.78 -1.65 -2.07
CA SER A 110 1.75 -1.33 -3.12
C SER A 110 1.40 -0.03 -3.84
N SER A 111 0.10 0.30 -3.96
CA SER A 111 -0.37 1.55 -4.57
C SER A 111 -0.04 2.76 -3.69
N VAL A 112 -0.12 2.61 -2.35
CA VAL A 112 0.38 3.62 -1.40
C VAL A 112 1.90 3.78 -1.51
N MET A 113 2.64 2.67 -1.62
CA MET A 113 4.10 2.71 -1.76
C MET A 113 4.55 3.43 -3.03
N ILE A 114 3.95 3.14 -4.18
CA ILE A 114 4.35 3.77 -5.45
C ILE A 114 4.00 5.26 -5.49
N VAL A 115 2.90 5.67 -4.85
CA VAL A 115 2.58 7.10 -4.68
C VAL A 115 3.68 7.80 -3.89
N LEU A 116 4.14 7.22 -2.77
CA LEU A 116 5.25 7.80 -2.01
C LEU A 116 6.55 7.89 -2.82
N ILE A 117 6.89 6.84 -3.57
CA ILE A 117 8.07 6.86 -4.45
C ILE A 117 7.96 7.99 -5.47
N ALA A 118 6.80 8.13 -6.12
CA ALA A 118 6.54 9.19 -7.09
C ALA A 118 6.66 10.58 -6.46
N GLN A 119 6.10 10.79 -5.27
CA GLN A 119 6.20 12.07 -4.55
C GLN A 119 7.66 12.41 -4.17
N VAL A 120 8.45 11.43 -3.73
CA VAL A 120 9.88 11.62 -3.44
C VAL A 120 10.67 12.04 -4.68
N THR A 121 10.23 11.62 -5.87
CA THR A 121 10.81 12.06 -7.15
C THR A 121 10.24 13.39 -7.67
N GLY A 122 9.33 14.03 -6.94
CA GLY A 122 8.77 15.35 -7.28
C GLY A 122 7.41 15.34 -7.96
N VAL A 123 6.74 14.19 -8.08
CA VAL A 123 5.35 14.14 -8.56
C VAL A 123 4.41 14.66 -7.49
N ALA A 124 3.89 15.88 -7.68
CA ALA A 124 2.99 16.53 -6.71
C ALA A 124 1.54 16.63 -7.19
N GLU A 125 1.29 16.56 -8.50
CA GLU A 125 -0.03 16.82 -9.06
C GLU A 125 -1.04 15.70 -8.71
N ILE A 126 -2.21 16.08 -8.21
CA ILE A 126 -3.20 15.15 -7.65
C ILE A 126 -3.74 14.16 -8.66
N SER A 127 -4.01 14.59 -9.90
CA SER A 127 -4.49 13.68 -10.95
C SER A 127 -3.44 12.63 -11.30
N SER A 128 -2.16 13.02 -11.35
CA SER A 128 -1.02 12.13 -11.56
C SER A 128 -0.89 11.11 -10.44
N ILE A 129 -1.03 11.54 -9.19
CA ILE A 129 -1.03 10.65 -8.01
C ILE A 129 -2.18 9.64 -8.07
N ILE A 130 -3.40 10.09 -8.37
CA ILE A 130 -4.58 9.22 -8.50
C ILE A 130 -4.38 8.22 -9.64
N SER A 131 -3.86 8.66 -10.78
CA SER A 131 -3.59 7.79 -11.94
C SER A 131 -2.52 6.75 -11.61
N ILE A 132 -1.43 7.13 -10.95
CA ILE A 132 -0.37 6.21 -10.50
C ILE A 132 -0.93 5.15 -9.53
N PHE A 133 -1.74 5.58 -8.56
CA PHE A 133 -2.41 4.65 -7.64
C PHE A 133 -3.32 3.68 -8.42
N GLY A 134 -4.17 4.21 -9.30
CA GLY A 134 -5.14 3.41 -10.05
C GLY A 134 -4.51 2.41 -11.02
N VAL A 135 -3.45 2.81 -11.74
CA VAL A 135 -2.76 1.90 -12.67
C VAL A 135 -1.97 0.83 -11.92
N ASN A 136 -1.38 1.16 -10.76
CA ASN A 136 -0.72 0.16 -9.92
C ASN A 136 -1.72 -0.83 -9.31
N ALA A 137 -2.86 -0.35 -8.82
CA ALA A 137 -3.94 -1.23 -8.37
C ALA A 137 -4.41 -2.15 -9.52
N SER A 138 -4.56 -1.61 -10.73
CA SER A 138 -4.93 -2.38 -11.93
C SER A 138 -3.91 -3.46 -12.26
N MET A 139 -2.60 -3.16 -12.19
CA MET A 139 -1.52 -4.16 -12.34
C MET A 139 -1.70 -5.32 -11.36
N ILE A 140 -2.03 -5.03 -10.10
CA ILE A 140 -2.29 -6.08 -9.10
C ILE A 140 -3.54 -6.89 -9.44
N LEU A 141 -4.62 -6.24 -9.87
CA LEU A 141 -5.88 -6.90 -10.22
C LEU A 141 -5.78 -7.80 -11.46
N PHE A 142 -4.87 -7.52 -12.40
CA PHE A 142 -4.56 -8.45 -13.50
C PHE A 142 -3.89 -9.75 -13.01
N GLY A 143 -3.26 -9.74 -11.84
CA GLY A 143 -2.70 -10.94 -11.21
C GLY A 143 -3.73 -11.77 -10.44
N TRP A 144 -4.93 -11.24 -10.16
CA TRP A 144 -5.92 -11.85 -9.26
C TRP A 144 -6.34 -13.25 -9.69
#